data_AF-A0A523VP29-F1
#
_entry.id   AF-A0A523VP29-F1
#
_cell.length_a   1.000
_cell.length_b   1.000
_cell.length_c   1.000
_cell.angle_alpha   90.00
_cell.angle_beta   90.00
_cell.angle_gamma   90.00
#
_symmetry.space_group_name_H-M   'P 1'
#
loop_
_entity.id
_entity.type
_entity.pdbx_description
1 polymer ?
#
loop_
_entity_poly.entity_id
_entity_poly.type
_entity_poly.pdbx_seq_one_letter_code
_entity_poly.pdbx_strand_id
1 'polypeptide(L)'
;MGRRLFTPKRWNWSQKAEKWVYIEITKRGKKKYRYQVEPPKEFIELTIKMKELNEKLLETTDPVENSKLFSELMKVSQKMQEMGKPS
;
A
#
# COMPACT_ATOMS: atom_id res chain seq x y z
N MET A 1 10.59 23.64 -0.70
CA MET A 1 10.12 22.27 -1.01
C MET A 1 9.50 21.67 0.24
N GLY A 2 8.18 21.47 0.25
CA GLY A 2 7.45 21.03 1.44
C GLY A 2 7.88 19.65 1.92
N ARG A 3 8.09 19.50 3.24
CA ARG A 3 8.35 18.20 3.86
C ARG A 3 7.13 17.32 3.60
N ARG A 4 7.29 16.33 2.72
CA ARG A 4 6.36 15.20 2.55
C ARG A 4 6.11 14.57 3.93
N LEU A 5 4.94 14.80 4.53
CA LEU A 5 4.63 14.25 5.85
C LEU A 5 4.18 12.81 5.66
N PHE A 6 4.85 11.87 6.32
CA PHE A 6 4.40 10.48 6.35
C PHE A 6 3.13 10.35 7.19
N THR A 7 2.22 9.50 6.74
CA THR A 7 0.96 9.26 7.43
C THR A 7 1.17 8.32 8.62
N PRO A 8 0.73 8.69 9.84
CA PRO A 8 0.84 7.82 11.00
C PRO A 8 -0.02 6.55 10.92
N LYS A 9 0.32 5.57 11.76
CA LYS A 9 -0.41 4.30 11.94
C LYS A 9 -0.49 3.41 10.69
N ARG A 10 0.38 3.62 9.71
CA ARG A 10 0.56 2.76 8.54
C ARG A 10 2.01 2.72 8.08
N TRP A 11 2.33 1.76 7.22
CA TRP A 11 3.60 1.70 6.52
C TRP A 11 3.63 2.74 5.39
N ASN A 12 4.77 3.43 5.29
CA ASN A 12 5.03 4.41 4.25
C ASN A 12 6.35 4.03 3.56
N TRP A 13 6.39 4.09 2.23
CA TRP A 13 7.63 3.95 1.50
C TRP A 13 8.39 5.27 1.47
N SER A 14 9.60 5.31 2.03
CA SER A 14 10.49 6.47 1.93
C SER A 14 11.39 6.32 0.72
N GLN A 15 11.06 6.99 -0.38
CA GLN A 15 11.91 6.98 -1.57
C GLN A 15 13.30 7.57 -1.33
N LYS A 16 13.42 8.59 -0.46
CA LYS A 16 14.71 9.21 -0.11
C LYS A 16 15.63 8.28 0.68
N ALA A 17 15.06 7.43 1.53
CA ALA A 17 15.83 6.58 2.43
C ALA A 17 15.77 5.10 2.02
N GLU A 18 15.14 4.81 0.88
CA GLU A 18 14.96 3.48 0.28
C GLU A 18 14.52 2.42 1.30
N LYS A 19 13.58 2.82 2.17
CA LYS A 19 13.11 1.98 3.27
C LYS A 19 11.67 2.25 3.63
N TRP A 20 11.05 1.24 4.23
CA TRP A 20 9.73 1.33 4.82
C TRP A 20 9.79 2.02 6.18
N VAL A 21 8.81 2.89 6.43
CA VAL A 21 8.70 3.69 7.64
C VAL A 21 7.31 3.51 8.23
N TYR A 22 7.22 2.97 9.45
CA TYR A 22 5.99 2.96 10.23
C TYR A 22 6.07 4.00 11.34
N ILE A 23 5.02 4.80 11.48
CA ILE A 23 4.94 5.85 12.51
C ILE A 23 3.89 5.48 13.52
N GLU A 24 4.32 5.08 14.71
CA GLU A 24 3.46 4.88 15.86
C GLU A 24 3.24 6.20 16.59
N ILE A 25 1.99 6.51 16.94
CA ILE A 25 1.67 7.58 17.89
C ILE A 25 1.48 6.93 19.26
N THR A 26 2.38 7.21 20.18
CA THR A 26 2.29 6.73 21.57
C THR A 26 1.08 7.35 22.29
N LYS A 27 0.65 6.75 23.41
CA LYS A 27 -0.44 7.30 24.26
C LYS A 27 -0.18 8.74 24.73
N ARG A 28 1.08 9.20 24.75
CA ARG A 28 1.51 10.56 25.12
C ARG A 28 1.67 11.49 23.91
N GLY A 29 1.20 11.11 22.72
CA GLY A 29 1.29 11.91 21.50
C GLY A 29 2.67 11.94 20.82
N LYS A 30 3.69 11.27 21.38
CA LYS A 30 5.02 11.19 20.77
C LYS A 30 5.01 10.24 19.57
N LYS A 31 5.72 10.62 18.49
CA LYS A 31 5.93 9.78 17.30
C LYS A 31 7.12 8.85 17.52
N LYS A 32 6.93 7.55 17.30
CA LYS A 32 7.99 6.53 17.25
C LYS A 32 8.07 5.99 15.83
N TYR A 33 9.28 5.98 15.27
CA TYR A 33 9.54 5.53 13.91
C TYR A 33 10.11 4.13 13.94
N ARG A 34 9.55 3.23 13.14
CA ARG A 34 10.13 1.92 12.83
C ARG A 34 10.56 1.91 11.38
N TYR A 35 11.73 1.34 11.12
CA TYR A 35 12.31 1.28 9.79
C TYR A 35 12.59 -0.17 9.42
N GLN A 36 12.36 -0.53 8.16
CA GLN A 36 12.79 -1.82 7.61
C GLN A 36 13.07 -1.69 6.11
N VAL A 37 14.00 -2.51 5.61
CA VAL A 37 14.33 -2.59 4.18
C VAL A 37 13.32 -3.53 3.48
N GLU A 38 13.09 -4.69 4.08
CA GLU A 38 12.10 -5.68 3.65
C GLU A 38 10.69 -5.08 3.53
N PRO A 39 9.89 -5.46 2.52
CA PRO A 39 8.49 -5.06 2.44
C PRO A 39 7.68 -5.51 3.66
N PRO A 40 6.78 -4.66 4.19
CA PRO A 40 5.91 -5.06 5.27
C PRO A 40 4.89 -6.09 4.79
N LYS A 41 4.44 -6.95 5.71
CA LYS A 41 3.49 -8.01 5.41
C LYS A 41 2.25 -7.51 4.65
N GLU A 42 1.71 -6.36 5.03
CA GLU A 42 0.57 -5.72 4.37
C GLU A 42 0.84 -5.43 2.89
N PHE A 43 2.03 -4.96 2.53
CA PHE A 43 2.40 -4.71 1.13
C PHE A 43 2.56 -6.01 0.34
N ILE A 44 3.13 -7.05 0.97
CA ILE A 44 3.25 -8.38 0.37
C ILE A 44 1.86 -8.95 0.08
N GLU A 45 0.95 -8.89 1.06
CA GLU A 45 -0.44 -9.35 0.91
C GLU A 45 -1.17 -8.60 -0.22
N LEU A 46 -0.97 -7.28 -0.35
CA LEU A 46 -1.53 -6.51 -1.46
C LEU A 46 -0.94 -6.94 -2.81
N THR A 47 0.36 -7.23 -2.87
CA THR A 47 1.03 -7.68 -4.11
C THR A 47 0.51 -9.04 -4.56
N ILE A 48 0.33 -9.97 -3.62
CA ILE A 48 -0.27 -11.30 -3.89
C ILE A 48 -1.69 -11.12 -4.42
N LYS A 49 -2.53 -10.34 -3.73
CA LYS A 49 -3.90 -10.07 -4.17
C LYS A 49 -3.97 -9.42 -5.55
N MET A 50 -3.05 -8.51 -5.86
CA MET A 50 -2.98 -7.87 -7.17
C MET A 50 -2.67 -8.89 -8.28
N LYS A 51 -1.76 -9.82 -8.01
CA LYS A 51 -1.44 -10.91 -8.94
C LYS A 51 -2.65 -11.83 -9.17
N GLU A 52 -3.30 -12.27 -8.10
CA GLU A 52 -4.50 -13.13 -8.19
C GLU A 52 -5.64 -12.47 -8.97
N LEU A 53 -5.88 -11.17 -8.76
CA LEU A 53 -6.90 -10.42 -9.48
C LEU A 53 -6.57 -10.28 -10.96
N ASN A 54 -5.30 -10.03 -11.30
CA ASN A 54 -4.83 -9.97 -12.69
C ASN A 54 -4.98 -11.31 -13.40
N GLU A 55 -4.60 -12.42 -12.75
CA GLU A 55 -4.76 -13.77 -13.31
C GLU A 55 -6.24 -14.06 -13.62
N LYS A 56 -7.15 -13.77 -12.68
CA LYS A 56 -8.60 -13.90 -12.90
C LYS A 56 -9.10 -13.03 -14.05
N LEU A 57 -8.67 -11.77 -14.12
CA LEU A 57 -9.07 -10.86 -15.20
C LEU A 57 -8.70 -11.36 -16.60
N LEU A 58 -7.60 -12.09 -16.74
CA LEU A 58 -7.18 -12.67 -18.02
C LEU A 58 -8.04 -13.86 -18.44
N GLU A 59 -8.64 -14.57 -17.48
CA GLU A 59 -9.45 -15.76 -17.71
C GLU A 59 -10.95 -15.47 -17.80
N THR A 60 -11.43 -14.37 -17.17
CA THR A 60 -12.85 -14.02 -17.12
C THR A 60 -13.35 -13.48 -18.46
N THR A 61 -14.28 -14.21 -19.07
CA THR A 61 -14.99 -13.81 -20.31
C THR A 61 -16.30 -13.06 -20.04
N ASP A 62 -16.89 -13.21 -18.85
CA ASP A 62 -18.10 -12.48 -18.45
C ASP A 62 -17.80 -10.99 -18.22
N PRO A 63 -18.42 -10.05 -18.97
CA PRO A 63 -18.12 -8.63 -18.84
C PRO A 63 -18.46 -8.04 -17.47
N VAL A 64 -19.48 -8.56 -16.78
CA VAL A 64 -19.93 -8.05 -15.48
C VAL A 64 -18.96 -8.45 -14.38
N GLU A 65 -18.53 -9.71 -14.38
CA GLU A 65 -17.51 -10.24 -13.48
C GLU A 65 -16.15 -9.58 -13.75
N ASN A 66 -15.77 -9.41 -15.02
CA ASN A 66 -14.54 -8.71 -15.41
C ASN A 66 -14.51 -7.28 -14.84
N SER A 67 -15.60 -6.53 -14.98
CA SER A 67 -15.73 -5.18 -14.41
C SER A 67 -15.59 -5.15 -12.88
N LYS A 68 -16.18 -6.14 -12.18
CA LYS A 68 -16.03 -6.27 -10.73
C LYS A 68 -14.57 -6.54 -10.32
N LEU A 69 -13.93 -7.50 -10.97
CA LEU A 69 -12.53 -7.83 -10.72
C LEU A 69 -11.60 -6.63 -10.98
N PHE A 70 -11.86 -5.89 -12.05
CA PHE A 70 -11.11 -4.67 -12.36
C PHE A 70 -11.29 -3.59 -11.28
N SER A 71 -12.52 -3.39 -10.81
CA SER A 71 -12.79 -2.45 -9.70
C SER A 71 -12.03 -2.85 -8.43
N GLU A 72 -11.97 -4.15 -8.11
CA GLU A 72 -11.19 -4.64 -6.98
C GLU A 72 -9.68 -4.44 -7.16
N LEU A 73 -9.17 -4.70 -8.37
CA LEU A 73 -7.76 -4.46 -8.70
C LEU A 73 -7.39 -2.99 -8.51
N MET A 74 -8.26 -2.08 -8.97
CA MET A 74 -8.05 -0.64 -8.81
C MET A 74 -8.01 -0.22 -7.34
N LYS A 75 -8.86 -0.81 -6.48
CA LYS A 75 -8.82 -0.57 -5.02
C LYS A 75 -7.50 -1.05 -4.40
N VAL A 76 -6.98 -2.20 -4.82
CA VAL A 76 -5.68 -2.72 -4.34
C VAL A 76 -4.54 -1.81 -4.79
N SER A 77 -4.53 -1.43 -6.07
CA SER A 77 -3.54 -0.50 -6.64
C SER A 77 -3.54 0.85 -5.91
N GLN A 78 -4.73 1.40 -5.63
CA GLN A 78 -4.84 2.65 -4.89
C GLN A 78 -4.24 2.55 -3.48
N LYS A 79 -4.50 1.46 -2.74
CA LYS A 79 -3.91 1.24 -1.42
C LYS A 79 -2.39 1.20 -1.47
N MET A 80 -1.82 0.52 -2.45
CA MET A 80 -0.36 0.46 -2.63
C MET A 80 0.21 1.85 -2.95
N GLN A 81 -0.45 2.63 -3.81
CA GLN A 81 -0.03 4.00 -4.11
C GLN A 81 -0.10 4.91 -2.89
N GLU A 82 -1.12 4.76 -2.05
CA GLU A 82 -1.27 5.55 -0.81
C GLU A 82 -0.14 5.29 0.19
N MET A 83 0.49 4.11 0.18
CA MET A 83 1.69 3.84 0.98
C MET A 83 2.92 4.62 0.48
N GLY A 84 2.97 4.98 -0.80
CA GLY A 84 4.02 5.82 -1.38
C GLY A 84 3.72 7.33 -1.33
N LYS A 85 2.46 7.71 -1.10
CA LYS A 85 2.04 9.11 -1.06
C LYS A 85 2.29 9.73 0.32
N PRO A 86 2.94 10.89 0.38
CA PRO A 86 2.90 11.75 1.56
C PRO A 86 1.48 12.26 1.80
N SER A 87 1.10 12.45 3.07
CA SER A 87 -0.04 13.30 3.46
C SER A 87 0.30 14.77 3.34
#